data_AF-A0A8D2KH79-F1
#
_entry.id   AF-A0A8D2KH79-F1
#
_cell.length_a   1.000
_cell.length_b   1.000
_cell.length_c   1.000
_cell.angle_alpha   90.00
_cell.angle_beta   90.00
_cell.angle_gamma   90.00
#
_symmetry.space_group_name_H-M   'P 1'
#
loop_
_entity.id
_entity.type
_entity.pdbx_description
1 polymer ?
#
loop_
_entity_poly.entity_id
_entity_poly.type
_entity_poly.pdbx_seq_one_letter_code
_entity_poly.pdbx_strand_id
1 'polypeptide(L)'
;MFSSGLHQFFQTLPERMGAGALAICQSKAAVRLKEDMKKIVAVPLSEEKNPTCKKLFGVSLQELQRQGLMENGVPTVVWSLVEYLTLHGLTQEGLFRVNGNVKVVDRLRQQFESGARVELQELGDVCAAASLLKLFLRELPEGVIPSALHPRFIQLFKDGRCDAQEHSLRDLIRELPDTHYCLLKYLCQFLTKVAKHHLQNRMNVHNLATVFGPNFFQ
;
A
#
# COMPACT_ATOMS: atom_id res chain seq x y z
N MET A 1 -70.77 -37.10 -8.57
CA MET A 1 -70.18 -37.77 -7.39
C MET A 1 -69.61 -36.70 -6.50
N PHE A 2 -70.24 -36.58 -5.33
CA PHE A 2 -69.87 -35.92 -4.09
C PHE A 2 -68.64 -34.99 -4.13
N SER A 3 -68.82 -33.67 -4.02
CA SER A 3 -69.28 -32.88 -2.86
C SER A 3 -68.06 -32.29 -2.16
N SER A 4 -67.73 -31.02 -2.35
CA SER A 4 -68.27 -29.85 -1.59
C SER A 4 -68.08 -30.03 -0.08
N GLY A 5 -67.34 -29.14 0.58
CA GLY A 5 -67.80 -27.83 1.01
C GLY A 5 -66.98 -27.44 2.26
N LEU A 6 -67.04 -26.26 2.84
CA LEU A 6 -67.99 -25.16 2.74
C LEU A 6 -67.39 -23.99 3.54
N HIS A 7 -67.69 -22.76 3.09
CA HIS A 7 -68.02 -21.56 3.88
C HIS A 7 -67.03 -21.02 4.94
N GLN A 8 -66.53 -19.78 4.80
CA GLN A 8 -67.21 -18.47 4.91
C GLN A 8 -67.72 -18.10 6.32
N PHE A 9 -67.27 -16.90 6.76
CA PHE A 9 -68.06 -15.83 7.42
C PHE A 9 -68.51 -16.12 8.87
N PHE A 10 -68.63 -15.19 9.82
CA PHE A 10 -68.30 -13.77 10.05
C PHE A 10 -68.76 -13.50 11.50
N GLN A 11 -68.37 -12.36 12.09
CA GLN A 11 -68.91 -11.77 13.35
C GLN A 11 -68.44 -12.50 14.65
N THR A 12 -68.15 -11.85 15.78
CA THR A 12 -68.74 -10.67 16.45
C THR A 12 -67.74 -10.10 17.49
N LEU A 13 -67.56 -8.78 17.52
CA LEU A 13 -67.27 -7.98 18.75
C LEU A 13 -68.54 -8.02 19.65
N PRO A 14 -68.54 -7.76 20.99
CA PRO A 14 -67.92 -6.58 21.63
C PRO A 14 -67.44 -6.71 23.11
N GLU A 15 -66.82 -5.62 23.58
CA GLU A 15 -66.71 -5.05 24.95
C GLU A 15 -67.14 -5.86 26.20
N ARG A 16 -66.27 -5.88 27.24
CA ARG A 16 -66.36 -4.96 28.41
C ARG A 16 -65.33 -5.27 29.51
N MET A 17 -65.02 -4.18 30.22
CA MET A 17 -64.22 -4.04 31.45
C MET A 17 -64.60 -4.99 32.60
N GLY A 18 -63.59 -5.36 33.39
CA GLY A 18 -63.75 -5.90 34.74
C GLY A 18 -62.42 -5.91 35.49
N ALA A 19 -62.34 -5.11 36.56
CA ALA A 19 -61.17 -4.88 37.38
C ALA A 19 -60.79 -6.07 38.29
N GLY A 20 -59.49 -6.22 38.57
CA GLY A 20 -58.96 -7.08 39.62
C GLY A 20 -57.56 -6.58 40.01
N ALA A 21 -57.44 -6.04 41.22
CA ALA A 21 -56.22 -5.48 41.79
C ALA A 21 -55.33 -6.55 42.44
N LEU A 22 -54.09 -6.10 42.77
CA LEU A 22 -53.07 -6.69 43.64
C LEU A 22 -51.99 -7.56 42.94
N ALA A 23 -50.83 -6.96 42.69
CA ALA A 23 -49.62 -7.26 43.48
C ALA A 23 -48.45 -6.37 43.06
N ILE A 24 -47.78 -5.83 44.07
CA ILE A 24 -46.61 -4.96 44.03
C ILE A 24 -45.38 -5.79 43.68
N CYS A 25 -44.57 -5.34 42.72
CA CYS A 25 -43.13 -5.59 42.70
C CYS A 25 -42.43 -4.51 41.85
N GLN A 26 -42.10 -3.39 42.48
CA GLN A 26 -41.26 -2.35 41.88
C GLN A 26 -39.80 -2.81 41.89
N SER A 27 -39.27 -3.21 40.74
CA SER A 27 -37.84 -3.38 40.55
C SER A 27 -37.17 -2.00 40.48
N LYS A 28 -36.43 -1.65 41.54
CA LYS A 28 -35.59 -0.45 41.67
C LYS A 28 -34.35 -0.42 40.76
N ALA A 29 -34.23 -1.34 39.79
CA ALA A 29 -33.03 -1.49 38.97
C ALA A 29 -33.06 -0.71 37.64
N ALA A 30 -34.22 -0.20 37.19
CA ALA A 30 -34.36 0.37 35.83
C ALA A 30 -34.37 1.91 35.75
N VAL A 31 -34.35 2.64 36.86
CA VAL A 31 -34.52 4.12 36.87
C VAL A 31 -33.29 4.87 37.39
N ARG A 32 -32.09 4.27 37.38
CA ARG A 32 -30.85 4.92 37.88
C ARG A 32 -29.65 4.93 36.92
N LEU A 33 -29.86 4.76 35.61
CA LEU A 33 -28.77 4.79 34.63
C LEU A 33 -28.80 5.99 33.67
N LYS A 34 -29.45 7.11 34.02
CA LYS A 34 -29.47 8.30 33.17
C LYS A 34 -28.98 9.61 33.79
N GLU A 35 -28.50 9.63 35.03
CA GLU A 35 -28.16 10.91 35.70
C GLU A 35 -26.72 11.09 36.22
N ASP A 36 -25.79 10.16 36.03
CA ASP A 36 -24.42 10.33 36.54
C ASP A 36 -23.31 10.13 35.48
N MET A 37 -23.32 10.98 34.44
CA MET A 37 -22.11 11.21 33.63
C MET A 37 -21.83 12.69 33.36
N LYS A 38 -22.39 13.59 34.18
CA LYS A 38 -22.10 15.03 34.13
C LYS A 38 -20.94 15.38 35.05
N LYS A 39 -19.73 15.10 34.55
CA LYS A 39 -18.38 15.64 34.87
C LYS A 39 -17.41 14.46 34.67
N ILE A 40 -16.41 14.57 33.79
CA ILE A 40 -15.08 15.06 34.16
C ILE A 40 -14.30 15.35 32.86
N VAL A 41 -13.70 16.55 32.83
CA VAL A 41 -12.56 17.03 32.01
C VAL A 41 -12.77 17.24 30.51
N ALA A 42 -12.82 18.52 30.14
CA ALA A 42 -12.45 19.00 28.82
C ALA A 42 -10.97 18.70 28.56
N VAL A 43 -10.70 17.57 27.91
CA VAL A 43 -9.46 17.32 27.19
C VAL A 43 -9.60 18.05 25.85
N PRO A 44 -8.60 18.81 25.36
CA PRO A 44 -8.64 19.31 23.99
C PRO A 44 -8.77 18.08 23.09
N LEU A 45 -9.83 18.04 22.27
CA LEU A 45 -9.94 17.08 21.18
C LEU A 45 -8.72 17.29 20.29
N SER A 46 -7.65 16.52 20.53
CA SER A 46 -6.65 16.25 19.52
C SER A 46 -7.44 15.73 18.33
N GLU A 47 -7.36 16.46 17.22
CA GLU A 47 -7.95 16.07 15.95
C GLU A 47 -7.65 14.58 15.73
N GLU A 48 -8.66 13.73 15.94
CA GLU A 48 -8.70 12.40 15.37
C GLU A 48 -8.72 12.65 13.86
N LYS A 49 -7.53 12.80 13.28
CA LYS A 49 -7.33 12.64 11.84
C LYS A 49 -7.86 11.25 11.57
N ASN A 50 -9.07 11.18 11.02
CA ASN A 50 -9.55 10.02 10.27
C ASN A 50 -8.32 9.41 9.59
N PRO A 51 -7.99 8.13 9.78
CA PRO A 51 -6.94 7.50 9.00
C PRO A 51 -7.48 7.45 7.58
N THR A 52 -7.33 8.56 6.85
CA THR A 52 -7.59 8.63 5.43
C THR A 52 -6.59 7.67 4.83
N CYS A 53 -7.08 6.49 4.43
CA CYS A 53 -6.33 5.48 3.69
C CYS A 53 -5.49 6.21 2.63
N LYS A 54 -4.17 6.19 2.81
CA LYS A 54 -3.27 6.89 1.91
C LYS A 54 -2.99 5.92 0.79
N LYS A 55 -3.60 6.16 -0.37
CA LYS A 55 -3.29 5.37 -1.56
C LYS A 55 -1.84 5.66 -1.96
N LEU A 56 -0.99 4.63 -1.93
CA LEU A 56 0.44 4.73 -2.24
C LEU A 56 0.76 4.12 -3.60
N PHE A 57 0.09 3.02 -3.92
CA PHE A 57 0.33 2.26 -5.14
C PHE A 57 -0.64 2.72 -6.24
N GLY A 58 -0.19 2.75 -7.49
CA GLY A 58 -1.02 3.28 -8.58
C GLY A 58 -1.13 4.81 -8.59
N VAL A 59 -0.22 5.51 -7.92
CA VAL A 59 -0.23 6.98 -7.75
C VAL A 59 1.05 7.57 -8.34
N SER A 60 0.94 8.72 -9.01
CA SER A 60 2.10 9.38 -9.63
C SER A 60 3.07 9.92 -8.58
N LEU A 61 4.36 10.01 -8.94
CA LEU A 61 5.39 10.57 -8.05
C LEU A 61 5.06 12.02 -7.66
N GLN A 62 4.47 12.79 -8.57
CA GLN A 62 4.02 14.17 -8.29
C GLN A 62 2.92 14.21 -7.22
N GLU A 63 1.96 13.28 -7.28
CA GLU A 63 0.88 13.23 -6.30
C GLU A 63 1.39 12.74 -4.93
N LEU A 64 2.30 11.76 -4.90
CA LEU A 64 2.96 11.36 -3.65
C LEU A 64 3.73 12.53 -3.02
N GLN A 65 4.39 13.36 -3.84
CA GLN A 65 5.04 14.59 -3.38
C GLN A 65 4.04 15.59 -2.80
N ARG A 66 2.91 15.83 -3.47
CA ARG A 66 1.85 16.71 -2.98
C ARG A 66 1.24 16.23 -1.65
N GLN A 67 1.16 14.92 -1.45
CA GLN A 67 0.69 14.30 -0.21
C GLN A 67 1.73 14.26 0.92
N GLY A 68 2.96 14.76 0.68
CA GLY A 68 4.03 14.74 1.67
C GLY A 68 4.58 13.34 1.96
N LEU A 69 4.50 12.43 0.98
CA LEU A 69 4.92 11.03 1.10
C LEU A 69 6.28 10.78 0.45
N MET A 70 7.13 11.80 0.46
CA MET A 70 8.44 11.80 -0.17
C MET A 70 9.49 12.21 0.85
N GLU A 71 10.64 11.55 0.79
CA GLU A 71 11.84 11.88 1.55
C GLU A 71 13.00 12.02 0.55
N ASN A 72 13.61 13.21 0.51
CA ASN A 72 14.69 13.53 -0.44
C ASN A 72 14.36 13.21 -1.91
N GLY A 73 13.12 13.45 -2.33
CA GLY A 73 12.65 13.18 -3.69
C GLY A 73 12.38 11.70 -4.01
N VAL A 74 12.37 10.83 -3.00
CA VAL A 74 12.03 9.40 -3.13
C VAL A 74 10.82 9.04 -2.27
N PRO A 75 9.86 8.22 -2.76
CA PRO A 75 8.70 7.81 -1.96
C PRO A 75 9.10 7.10 -0.66
N THR A 76 8.44 7.43 0.45
CA THR A 76 8.75 6.84 1.77
C THR A 76 8.63 5.32 1.80
N VAL A 77 7.67 4.75 1.07
CA VAL A 77 7.53 3.30 0.90
C VAL A 77 8.77 2.67 0.23
N VAL A 78 9.36 3.34 -0.76
CA VAL A 78 10.59 2.88 -1.42
C VAL A 78 11.77 2.94 -0.45
N TRP A 79 11.89 4.01 0.33
CA TRP A 79 12.90 4.13 1.39
C TRP A 79 12.83 2.96 2.37
N SER A 80 11.66 2.72 2.97
CA SER A 80 11.49 1.65 3.97
C SER A 80 11.81 0.27 3.40
N LEU A 81 11.37 -0.02 2.17
CA LEU A 81 11.66 -1.31 1.52
C LEU A 81 13.15 -1.45 1.19
N VAL A 82 13.78 -0.42 0.64
CA VAL A 82 15.21 -0.46 0.29
C VAL A 82 16.09 -0.57 1.53
N GLU A 83 15.76 0.14 2.62
CA GLU A 83 16.47 0.04 3.89
C GLU A 83 16.41 -1.38 4.44
N TYR A 84 15.20 -1.95 4.55
CA TYR A 84 15.01 -3.33 5.00
C TYR A 84 15.78 -4.34 4.11
N LEU A 85 15.69 -4.22 2.79
CA LEU A 85 16.39 -5.12 1.87
C LEU A 85 17.92 -4.93 1.92
N THR A 86 18.40 -3.74 2.23
CA THR A 86 19.83 -3.49 2.45
C THR A 86 20.32 -4.17 3.72
N LEU A 87 19.51 -4.18 4.79
CA LEU A 87 19.87 -4.79 6.07
C LEU A 87 19.74 -6.33 6.06
N HIS A 88 18.73 -6.86 5.36
CA HIS A 88 18.35 -8.28 5.48
C HIS A 88 18.44 -9.07 4.17
N GLY A 89 18.44 -8.40 3.02
CA GLY A 89 18.25 -9.06 1.73
C GLY A 89 19.50 -9.24 0.87
N LEU A 90 20.62 -8.56 1.18
CA LEU A 90 21.78 -8.52 0.27
C LEU A 90 22.40 -9.88 -0.04
N THR A 91 22.23 -10.88 0.83
CA THR A 91 22.77 -12.23 0.65
C THR A 91 21.71 -13.25 0.24
N GLN A 92 20.42 -12.85 0.16
CA GLN A 92 19.31 -13.72 -0.24
C GLN A 92 19.50 -14.22 -1.67
N GLU A 93 19.61 -15.54 -1.84
CA GLU A 93 19.73 -16.13 -3.18
C GLU A 93 18.54 -15.75 -4.07
N GLY A 94 18.84 -15.23 -5.26
CA GLY A 94 17.86 -14.81 -6.23
C GLY A 94 17.05 -13.59 -5.82
N LEU A 95 17.59 -12.68 -5.00
CA LEU A 95 16.91 -11.42 -4.64
C LEU A 95 16.33 -10.71 -5.89
N PHE A 96 15.07 -10.29 -5.83
CA PHE A 96 14.26 -9.76 -6.96
C PHE A 96 13.91 -10.75 -8.08
N ARG A 97 14.64 -11.85 -8.26
CA ARG A 97 14.28 -12.93 -9.21
C ARG A 97 13.24 -13.87 -8.62
N VAL A 98 13.42 -14.30 -7.38
CA VAL A 98 12.47 -15.14 -6.64
C VAL A 98 11.31 -14.25 -6.18
N ASN A 99 10.09 -14.67 -6.50
CA ASN A 99 8.89 -13.96 -6.08
C ASN A 99 8.53 -14.34 -4.64
N GLY A 100 8.11 -13.34 -3.86
CA GLY A 100 7.56 -13.56 -2.54
C GLY A 100 6.15 -14.11 -2.61
N ASN A 101 5.66 -14.61 -1.47
CA ASN A 101 4.29 -15.07 -1.34
C ASN A 101 3.31 -13.91 -1.59
N VAL A 102 2.43 -14.07 -2.58
CA VAL A 102 1.47 -13.03 -3.00
C VAL A 102 0.62 -12.51 -1.84
N LYS A 103 0.15 -13.40 -0.94
CA LYS A 103 -0.65 -12.99 0.23
C LYS A 103 0.15 -12.12 1.19
N VAL A 104 1.45 -12.38 1.33
CA VAL A 104 2.34 -11.58 2.18
C VAL A 104 2.60 -10.22 1.51
N VAL A 105 2.80 -10.19 0.19
CA VAL A 105 2.95 -8.94 -0.58
C VAL A 105 1.69 -8.07 -0.43
N ASP A 106 0.50 -8.64 -0.59
CA ASP A 106 -0.77 -7.92 -0.46
C ASP A 106 -0.98 -7.40 0.97
N ARG A 107 -0.63 -8.22 1.98
CA ARG A 107 -0.69 -7.79 3.38
C ARG A 107 0.27 -6.63 3.67
N LEU A 108 1.50 -6.69 3.14
CA LEU A 108 2.46 -5.59 3.28
C LEU A 108 1.97 -4.31 2.59
N ARG A 109 1.41 -4.42 1.38
CA ARG A 109 0.77 -3.29 0.69
C ARG A 109 -0.31 -2.63 1.55
N GLN A 110 -1.25 -3.43 2.06
CA GLN A 110 -2.34 -2.94 2.90
C GLN A 110 -1.82 -2.25 4.17
N GLN A 111 -0.77 -2.77 4.80
CA GLN A 111 -0.14 -2.15 5.96
C GLN A 111 0.44 -0.78 5.62
N PHE A 112 1.19 -0.65 4.52
CA PHE A 112 1.69 0.64 4.05
C PHE A 112 0.55 1.65 3.76
N GLU A 113 -0.51 1.22 3.08
CA GLU A 113 -1.63 2.11 2.71
C GLU A 113 -2.56 2.44 3.90
N SER A 114 -2.54 1.64 4.97
CA SER A 114 -3.26 1.92 6.22
C SER A 114 -2.69 3.12 6.99
N GLY A 115 -1.45 3.51 6.71
CA GLY A 115 -0.73 4.55 7.44
C GLY A 115 -0.19 4.10 8.81
N ALA A 116 -0.39 2.85 9.20
CA ALA A 116 0.23 2.26 10.38
C ALA A 116 1.75 2.07 10.18
N ARG A 117 2.49 1.96 11.29
CA ARG A 117 3.91 1.61 11.23
C ARG A 117 4.06 0.19 10.67
N VAL A 118 4.78 0.06 9.56
CA VAL A 118 5.03 -1.24 8.94
C VAL A 118 6.27 -1.88 9.55
N GLU A 119 6.08 -2.98 10.27
CA GLU A 119 7.18 -3.74 10.87
C GLU A 119 7.64 -4.84 9.89
N LEU A 120 8.50 -4.45 8.95
CA LEU A 120 9.01 -5.35 7.91
C LEU A 120 9.78 -6.56 8.46
N GLN A 121 10.36 -6.49 9.66
CA GLN A 121 11.08 -7.62 10.27
C GLN A 121 10.14 -8.69 10.81
N GLU A 122 9.02 -8.30 11.42
CA GLU A 122 8.06 -9.26 12.00
C GLU A 122 7.12 -9.84 10.94
N LEU A 123 6.84 -9.07 9.89
CA LEU A 123 5.86 -9.42 8.87
C LEU A 123 6.50 -9.87 7.54
N GLY A 124 7.77 -9.54 7.31
CA GLY A 124 8.39 -9.58 6.00
C GLY A 124 9.23 -10.82 5.75
N ASP A 125 8.88 -11.51 4.67
CA ASP A 125 9.80 -12.31 3.90
C ASP A 125 10.58 -11.36 2.97
N VAL A 126 11.91 -11.48 2.91
CA VAL A 126 12.78 -10.71 1.99
C VAL A 126 12.26 -10.77 0.55
N CYS A 127 11.76 -11.93 0.11
CA CYS A 127 11.21 -12.10 -1.23
C CYS A 127 9.91 -11.30 -1.40
N ALA A 128 9.08 -11.18 -0.35
CA ALA A 128 7.87 -10.38 -0.37
C ALA A 128 8.16 -8.87 -0.39
N ALA A 129 9.09 -8.38 0.42
CA ALA A 129 9.53 -6.98 0.38
C ALA A 129 10.14 -6.62 -0.99
N ALA A 130 10.98 -7.50 -1.56
CA ALA A 130 11.53 -7.33 -2.90
C ALA A 130 10.44 -7.31 -3.99
N SER A 131 9.44 -8.18 -3.86
CA SER A 131 8.30 -8.22 -4.79
C SER A 131 7.42 -6.99 -4.68
N LEU A 132 7.22 -6.48 -3.46
CA LEU A 132 6.45 -5.26 -3.22
C LEU A 132 7.15 -4.02 -3.79
N LEU A 133 8.47 -3.93 -3.68
CA LEU A 133 9.24 -2.84 -4.31
C LEU A 133 9.07 -2.87 -5.84
N LYS A 134 9.19 -4.05 -6.46
CA LYS A 134 8.93 -4.20 -7.90
C LYS A 134 7.48 -3.81 -8.25
N LEU A 135 6.51 -4.24 -7.43
CA LEU A 135 5.10 -3.93 -7.62
C LEU A 135 4.85 -2.41 -7.58
N PHE A 136 5.43 -1.71 -6.62
CA PHE A 136 5.31 -0.25 -6.52
C PHE A 136 5.77 0.43 -7.80
N LEU A 137 6.98 0.08 -8.29
CA LEU A 137 7.53 0.65 -9.53
C LEU A 137 6.65 0.33 -10.74
N ARG A 138 6.14 -0.90 -10.81
CA ARG A 138 5.29 -1.38 -11.91
C ARG A 138 3.90 -0.74 -11.95
N GLU A 139 3.39 -0.28 -10.81
CA GLU A 139 2.08 0.36 -10.73
C GLU A 139 2.17 1.88 -10.87
N LEU A 140 3.36 2.46 -11.06
CA LEU A 140 3.44 3.90 -11.33
C LEU A 140 2.70 4.23 -12.64
N PRO A 141 1.85 5.28 -12.66
CA PRO A 141 1.17 5.70 -13.89
C PRO A 141 2.13 6.08 -15.02
N GLU A 142 3.32 6.55 -14.65
CA GLU A 142 4.44 6.78 -15.55
C GLU A 142 5.67 6.14 -14.94
N GLY A 143 6.43 5.37 -15.75
CA GLY A 143 7.61 4.66 -15.28
C GLY A 143 8.68 5.58 -14.67
N VAL A 144 9.66 4.97 -14.00
CA VAL A 144 10.80 5.72 -13.41
C VAL A 144 11.50 6.57 -14.48
N ILE A 145 11.62 6.06 -15.70
CA ILE A 145 11.98 6.83 -16.88
C ILE A 145 10.70 7.22 -17.63
N PRO A 146 10.35 8.52 -17.71
CA PRO A 146 9.22 9.02 -18.49
C PRO A 146 9.23 8.54 -19.94
N SER A 147 8.06 8.13 -20.44
CA SER A 147 7.88 7.59 -21.79
C SER A 147 8.36 8.55 -22.89
N ALA A 148 8.22 9.85 -22.66
CA ALA A 148 8.70 10.90 -23.55
C ALA A 148 10.21 10.84 -23.84
N LEU A 149 11.01 10.27 -22.92
CA LEU A 149 12.46 10.16 -23.07
C LEU A 149 12.90 8.81 -23.66
N HIS A 150 12.03 7.79 -23.72
CA HIS A 150 12.40 6.44 -24.16
C HIS A 150 13.06 6.39 -25.55
N PRO A 151 12.54 7.08 -26.60
CA PRO A 151 13.17 7.02 -27.92
C PRO A 151 14.63 7.48 -27.91
N ARG A 152 14.96 8.47 -27.08
CA ARG A 152 16.32 9.00 -26.95
C ARG A 152 17.25 8.04 -26.21
N PHE A 153 16.76 7.35 -25.17
CA PHE A 153 17.52 6.28 -24.52
C PHE A 153 17.80 5.12 -25.49
N ILE A 154 16.81 4.73 -26.29
CA ILE A 154 16.95 3.65 -27.28
C ILE A 154 17.92 4.05 -28.39
N GLN A 155 17.83 5.28 -28.90
CA GLN A 155 18.75 5.79 -29.91
C GLN A 155 20.19 5.79 -29.38
N LEU A 156 20.40 6.34 -28.18
CA LEU A 156 21.71 6.38 -27.56
C LEU A 156 22.30 4.97 -27.38
N PHE A 157 21.47 3.97 -27.08
CA PHE A 157 21.91 2.57 -27.00
C PHE A 157 22.34 2.01 -28.37
N LYS A 158 21.59 2.32 -29.44
CA LYS A 158 21.88 1.88 -30.81
C LYS A 158 23.15 2.50 -31.39
N ASP A 159 23.49 3.72 -30.98
CA ASP A 159 24.67 4.45 -31.46
C ASP A 159 26.01 3.82 -31.00
N GLY A 160 25.96 2.80 -30.12
CA GLY A 160 27.13 2.03 -29.69
C GLY A 160 27.92 2.65 -28.54
N ARG A 161 28.91 1.92 -28.02
CA ARG A 161 29.71 2.36 -26.85
C ARG A 161 30.91 3.19 -27.26
N CYS A 162 30.94 4.45 -26.83
CA CYS A 162 32.11 5.34 -26.87
C CYS A 162 32.04 6.35 -25.72
N ASP A 163 33.12 7.07 -25.41
CA ASP A 163 33.16 8.06 -24.32
C ASP A 163 32.12 9.18 -24.50
N ALA A 164 31.77 9.52 -25.74
CA ALA A 164 30.70 10.48 -26.03
C ALA A 164 29.32 9.95 -25.61
N GLN A 165 29.11 8.63 -25.61
CA GLN A 165 27.87 8.01 -25.18
C GLN A 165 27.63 8.20 -23.68
N GLU A 166 28.67 8.13 -22.85
CA GLU A 166 28.55 8.34 -21.39
C GLU A 166 28.16 9.78 -21.05
N HIS A 167 28.70 10.75 -21.78
CA HIS A 167 28.34 12.16 -21.66
C HIS A 167 26.88 12.38 -22.05
N SER A 168 26.49 11.89 -23.23
CA SER A 168 25.10 11.97 -23.71
C SER A 168 24.11 11.26 -22.78
N LEU A 169 24.50 10.14 -22.15
CA LEU A 169 23.67 9.45 -21.16
C LEU A 169 23.47 10.31 -19.91
N ARG A 170 24.54 10.92 -19.40
CA ARG A 170 24.46 11.85 -18.26
C ARG A 170 23.55 13.02 -18.57
N ASP A 171 23.66 13.60 -19.74
CA ASP A 171 22.83 14.74 -20.15
C ASP A 171 21.36 14.32 -20.28
N LEU A 172 21.08 13.16 -20.87
CA LEU A 172 19.71 12.65 -20.94
C LEU A 172 19.12 12.34 -19.55
N ILE A 173 19.92 11.82 -18.62
CA ILE A 173 19.49 11.60 -17.22
C ILE A 173 19.20 12.93 -16.51
N ARG A 174 19.92 14.01 -16.83
CA ARG A 174 19.67 15.36 -16.25
C ARG A 174 18.36 15.99 -16.74
N GLU A 175 17.79 15.49 -17.82
CA GLU A 175 16.49 15.95 -18.32
C GLU A 175 15.30 15.28 -17.61
N LEU A 176 15.55 14.29 -16.76
CA LEU A 176 14.50 13.70 -15.93
C LEU A 176 13.94 14.75 -14.96
N PRO A 177 12.61 14.76 -14.72
CA PRO A 177 12.05 15.53 -13.61
C PRO A 177 12.73 15.16 -12.29
N ASP A 178 12.91 16.13 -11.39
CA ASP A 178 13.68 15.96 -10.14
C ASP A 178 13.29 14.70 -9.36
N THR A 179 11.98 14.45 -9.23
CA THR A 179 11.44 13.30 -8.49
C THR A 179 11.80 11.96 -9.16
N HIS A 180 11.79 11.91 -10.49
CA HIS A 180 12.19 10.73 -11.26
C HIS A 180 13.71 10.51 -11.19
N TYR A 181 14.50 11.57 -11.31
CA TYR A 181 15.95 11.53 -11.17
C TYR A 181 16.37 11.00 -9.78
N CYS A 182 15.79 11.56 -8.71
CA CYS A 182 16.09 11.15 -7.34
C CYS A 182 15.75 9.67 -7.12
N LEU A 183 14.57 9.22 -7.56
CA LEU A 183 14.16 7.82 -7.47
C LEU A 183 15.11 6.90 -8.26
N LEU A 184 15.41 7.22 -9.53
CA LEU A 184 16.33 6.44 -10.36
C LEU A 184 17.70 6.32 -9.70
N LYS A 185 18.28 7.45 -9.27
CA LYS A 185 19.58 7.51 -8.61
C LYS A 185 19.60 6.62 -7.37
N TYR A 186 18.58 6.73 -6.52
CA TYR A 186 18.48 5.96 -5.29
C TYR A 186 18.39 4.45 -5.56
N LEU A 187 17.54 4.04 -6.51
CA LEU A 187 17.41 2.64 -6.91
C LEU A 187 18.71 2.12 -7.53
N CYS A 188 19.36 2.85 -8.43
CA CYS A 188 20.64 2.45 -9.02
C CYS A 188 21.74 2.28 -7.97
N GLN A 189 21.81 3.14 -6.96
CA GLN A 189 22.74 2.99 -5.85
C GLN A 189 22.48 1.71 -5.06
N PHE A 190 21.21 1.43 -4.73
CA PHE A 190 20.85 0.20 -4.03
C PHE A 190 21.10 -1.06 -4.88
N LEU A 191 20.71 -1.08 -6.15
CA LEU A 191 20.95 -2.20 -7.05
C LEU A 191 22.44 -2.45 -7.28
N THR A 192 23.27 -1.41 -7.24
CA THR A 192 24.73 -1.55 -7.25
C THR A 192 25.23 -2.28 -5.99
N LYS A 193 24.66 -2.01 -4.82
CA LYS A 193 24.98 -2.77 -3.59
C LYS A 193 24.57 -4.23 -3.71
N VAL A 194 23.39 -4.51 -4.27
CA VAL A 194 22.93 -5.90 -4.52
C VAL A 194 23.89 -6.62 -5.46
N ALA A 195 24.27 -5.99 -6.58
CA ALA A 195 25.20 -6.56 -7.55
C ALA A 195 26.59 -6.84 -6.96
N LYS A 196 27.06 -6.02 -6.00
CA LYS A 196 28.32 -6.28 -5.30
C LYS A 196 28.29 -7.59 -4.48
N HIS A 197 27.12 -8.06 -4.07
CA HIS A 197 26.93 -9.29 -3.32
C HIS A 197 26.56 -10.51 -4.20
N HIS A 198 26.72 -10.41 -5.52
CA HIS A 198 26.30 -11.44 -6.49
C HIS A 198 26.91 -12.84 -6.27
N LEU A 199 28.06 -12.96 -5.59
CA LEU A 199 28.63 -14.26 -5.25
C LEU A 199 27.73 -15.07 -4.30
N GLN A 200 26.97 -14.38 -3.44
CA GLN A 200 26.03 -14.99 -2.49
C GLN A 200 24.61 -14.97 -3.06
N ASN A 201 24.12 -13.78 -3.44
CA ASN A 201 22.73 -13.65 -3.89
C ASN A 201 22.49 -14.09 -5.36
N ARG A 202 23.54 -14.38 -6.14
CA ARG A 202 23.47 -14.80 -7.56
C ARG A 202 22.88 -13.77 -8.53
N MET A 203 22.78 -12.50 -8.13
CA MET A 203 22.20 -11.41 -8.92
C MET A 203 23.28 -10.40 -9.34
N ASN A 204 23.88 -10.62 -10.50
CA ASN A 204 24.80 -9.66 -11.12
C ASN A 204 24.03 -8.50 -11.81
N VAL A 205 24.77 -7.52 -12.34
CA VAL A 205 24.19 -6.33 -13.03
C VAL A 205 23.27 -6.73 -14.18
N HIS A 206 23.64 -7.74 -14.97
CA HIS A 206 22.84 -8.22 -16.09
C HIS A 206 21.50 -8.81 -15.62
N ASN A 207 21.53 -9.70 -14.62
CA ASN A 207 20.33 -10.30 -14.05
C ASN A 207 19.38 -9.24 -13.47
N LEU A 208 19.93 -8.25 -12.77
CA LEU A 208 19.14 -7.14 -12.22
C LEU A 208 18.56 -6.27 -13.32
N ALA A 209 19.31 -5.96 -14.38
CA ALA A 209 18.82 -5.19 -15.52
C ALA A 209 17.65 -5.89 -16.22
N THR A 210 17.69 -7.22 -16.38
CA THR A 210 16.58 -8.01 -16.94
C THR A 210 15.32 -7.92 -16.07
N VAL A 211 15.47 -7.93 -14.74
CA VAL A 211 14.33 -7.82 -13.82
C VAL A 211 13.77 -6.39 -13.77
N PHE A 212 14.63 -5.37 -13.66
CA PHE A 212 14.21 -3.99 -13.44
C PHE A 212 13.95 -3.18 -14.72
N GLY A 213 14.53 -3.56 -15.86
CA GLY A 213 14.33 -2.86 -17.13
C GLY A 213 12.85 -2.62 -17.46
N PRO A 214 12.00 -3.66 -17.48
CA PRO A 214 10.56 -3.49 -17.72
C PRO A 214 9.83 -2.64 -16.66
N ASN A 215 10.37 -2.53 -15.44
CA ASN A 215 9.76 -1.72 -14.38
C ASN A 215 10.23 -0.24 -14.44
N PHE A 216 11.34 0.06 -15.11
CA PHE A 216 11.85 1.42 -15.25
C PHE A 216 11.33 2.12 -16.51
N PHE A 217 11.12 1.36 -17.60
CA PHE A 217 10.74 1.86 -18.92
C PHE A 217 9.30 1.50 -19.32
N GLN A 218 8.38 1.46 -18.35
CA GLN A 218 6.98 1.12 -18.60
C GLN A 218 6.30 2.01 -19.64
#